data_AF-A0A2D3VWR1-F1
#
_entry.id   AF-A0A2D3VWR1-F1
#
_cell.length_a   1.000
_cell.length_b   1.000
_cell.length_c   1.000
_cell.angle_alpha   90.00
_cell.angle_beta   90.00
_cell.angle_gamma   90.00
#
_symmetry.space_group_name_H-M   'P 1'
#
loop_
_entity.id
_entity.type
_entity.pdbx_description
1 polymer ?
#
loop_
_entity_poly.entity_id
_entity_poly.type
_entity_poly.pdbx_seq_one_letter_code
_entity_poly.pdbx_strand_id
1 'polypeptide(L)' 'MTWITKFKIAIVEQDINTLETLLNSFPVADTKEEALELRALVTEALSIVQKAKEKTLESMNKIKKTKAFLRN' A
#
# COMPACT_ATOMS: atom_id res chain seq x y z
N MET A 1 -21.41 0.65 -2.29
CA MET A 1 -20.18 0.32 -3.05
C MET A 1 -19.64 -1.02 -2.57
N THR A 2 -19.21 -1.89 -3.49
CA THR A 2 -18.63 -3.20 -3.19
C THR A 2 -17.23 -3.06 -2.61
N TRP A 3 -16.71 -4.12 -1.98
CA TRP A 3 -15.33 -4.13 -1.47
C TRP A 3 -14.31 -3.84 -2.58
N ILE A 4 -14.47 -4.47 -3.76
CA ILE A 4 -13.58 -4.29 -4.92
C ILE A 4 -13.56 -2.83 -5.38
N THR A 5 -14.71 -2.16 -5.46
CA THR A 5 -14.77 -0.75 -5.84
C THR A 5 -14.01 0.13 -4.84
N LYS A 6 -14.23 -0.09 -3.52
CA LYS A 6 -13.53 0.66 -2.47
C LYS A 6 -12.02 0.42 -2.53
N PHE A 7 -11.60 -0.82 -2.76
CA PHE A 7 -10.20 -1.19 -2.84
C PHE A 7 -9.51 -0.56 -4.05
N LYS A 8 -10.15 -0.56 -5.22
CA LYS A 8 -9.65 0.14 -6.41
C LYS A 8 -9.49 1.64 -6.18
N ILE A 9 -10.46 2.29 -5.53
CA ILE A 9 -10.37 3.71 -5.17
C ILE A 9 -9.16 3.95 -4.27
N ALA A 10 -9.01 3.14 -3.21
CA ALA A 10 -7.88 3.27 -2.28
C ALA A 10 -6.51 3.04 -2.95
N ILE A 11 -6.42 2.15 -3.95
CA ILE A 11 -5.22 1.98 -4.78
C ILE A 11 -4.92 3.26 -5.56
N VAL A 12 -5.92 3.81 -6.26
CA VAL A 12 -5.76 5.01 -7.11
C VAL A 12 -5.36 6.23 -6.27
N GLU A 13 -5.97 6.39 -5.10
CA GLU A 13 -5.69 7.47 -4.17
C GLU A 13 -4.40 7.24 -3.36
N GLN A 14 -3.79 6.04 -3.45
CA GLN A 14 -2.66 5.59 -2.64
C GLN A 14 -2.92 5.74 -1.13
N ASP A 15 -4.17 5.54 -0.71
CA ASP A 15 -4.57 5.63 0.69
C ASP A 15 -4.25 4.30 1.41
N ILE A 16 -3.04 4.24 1.96
CA ILE A 16 -2.53 3.06 2.68
C ILE A 16 -3.42 2.69 3.87
N ASN A 17 -3.99 3.67 4.59
CA ASN A 17 -4.82 3.39 5.77
C ASN A 17 -6.12 2.69 5.37
N THR A 18 -6.73 3.16 4.27
CA THR A 18 -7.94 2.53 3.72
C THR A 18 -7.62 1.16 3.15
N LEU A 19 -6.47 0.97 2.48
CA LEU A 19 -6.01 -0.35 2.02
C LEU A 19 -5.86 -1.33 3.19
N GLU A 20 -5.17 -0.95 4.26
CA GLU A 20 -5.01 -1.78 5.47
C GLU A 20 -6.36 -2.13 6.11
N THR A 21 -7.26 -1.15 6.20
CA THR A 21 -8.61 -1.36 6.76
C THR A 21 -9.41 -2.35 5.93
N LEU A 22 -9.36 -2.24 4.60
CA LEU A 22 -10.08 -3.14 3.70
C LEU A 22 -9.51 -4.56 3.71
N LEU A 23 -8.18 -4.72 3.89
CA LEU A 23 -7.56 -6.05 4.02
C LEU A 23 -8.07 -6.83 5.26
N ASN A 24 -8.47 -6.15 6.33
CA ASN A 24 -9.08 -6.81 7.49
C ASN A 24 -10.46 -7.41 7.20
N SER A 25 -11.10 -7.00 6.11
CA SER A 25 -12.41 -7.47 5.66
C SER A 25 -12.34 -8.10 4.27
N PHE A 26 -11.24 -8.80 3.99
CA PHE A 26 -10.95 -9.39 2.68
C PHE A 26 -12.09 -10.33 2.23
N PRO A 27 -12.65 -10.13 1.01
CA PRO A 27 -13.80 -10.88 0.56
C PRO A 27 -13.41 -12.30 0.12
N VAL A 28 -14.38 -13.21 0.16
CA VAL A 28 -14.28 -14.53 -0.47
C VAL A 28 -14.61 -14.38 -1.95
N ALA A 29 -13.82 -15.01 -2.83
CA ALA A 29 -14.10 -15.07 -4.25
C ALA A 29 -15.02 -16.25 -4.55
N ASP A 30 -16.11 -16.02 -5.28
CA ASP A 30 -17.04 -17.08 -5.69
C ASP A 30 -16.63 -17.70 -7.03
N THR A 31 -15.91 -16.92 -7.86
CA THR A 31 -15.41 -17.35 -9.17
C THR A 31 -13.89 -17.28 -9.27
N LYS A 32 -13.33 -18.04 -10.23
CA LYS A 32 -11.90 -18.00 -10.53
C LYS A 32 -11.49 -16.62 -11.03
N GLU A 33 -12.33 -15.98 -11.83
CA GLU A 33 -12.12 -14.65 -12.38
C GLU A 33 -12.02 -13.61 -11.27
N GLU A 34 -12.94 -13.64 -10.29
CA GLU A 34 -12.89 -12.77 -9.11
C GLU A 34 -11.64 -13.03 -8.26
N ALA A 35 -11.26 -14.29 -8.08
CA ALA A 35 -10.05 -14.63 -7.34
C ALA A 35 -8.78 -14.06 -8.00
N LEU A 36 -8.72 -14.10 -9.33
CA LEU A 36 -7.63 -13.51 -10.11
C LEU A 36 -7.62 -11.97 -9.99
N GLU A 37 -8.80 -11.34 -10.05
CA GLU A 37 -8.94 -9.90 -9.87
C GLU A 37 -8.48 -9.46 -8.48
N LEU A 38 -8.97 -10.11 -7.42
CA LEU A 38 -8.56 -9.81 -6.04
C LEU A 38 -7.06 -9.97 -5.85
N ARG A 39 -6.47 -11.04 -6.39
CA ARG A 39 -5.02 -11.27 -6.34
C ARG A 39 -4.24 -10.15 -7.04
N ALA A 40 -4.69 -9.73 -8.22
CA ALA A 40 -4.05 -8.64 -8.97
C ALA A 40 -4.09 -7.34 -8.16
N LEU A 41 -5.25 -7.00 -7.58
CA LEU A 41 -5.43 -5.80 -6.76
C LEU A 41 -4.54 -5.81 -5.51
N VAL A 42 -4.48 -6.93 -4.79
CA VAL A 42 -3.60 -7.06 -3.61
C VAL A 42 -2.14 -6.92 -4.01
N THR A 43 -1.74 -7.49 -5.15
CA THR A 43 -0.36 -7.36 -5.65
C THR A 43 0.01 -5.91 -5.93
N GLU A 44 -0.91 -5.14 -6.51
CA GLU A 44 -0.73 -3.71 -6.74
C GLU A 44 -0.63 -2.91 -5.43
N ALA A 45 -1.53 -3.19 -4.48
CA ALA A 45 -1.49 -2.57 -3.16
C ALA A 45 -0.16 -2.83 -2.42
N LEU A 46 0.37 -4.06 -2.49
CA LEU A 46 1.69 -4.39 -1.92
C LEU A 46 2.81 -3.58 -2.57
N SER A 47 2.77 -3.36 -3.89
CA SER A 47 3.75 -2.54 -4.59
C SER A 47 3.73 -1.08 -4.10
N ILE A 48 2.53 -0.52 -3.88
CA ILE A 48 2.36 0.85 -3.36
C ILE A 48 2.97 0.97 -1.96
N VAL A 49 2.64 0.05 -1.06
CA VAL A 49 3.16 0.05 0.32
C VAL A 49 4.68 -0.08 0.34
N GLN A 50 5.24 -0.95 -0.51
CA GLN A 50 6.69 -1.13 -0.61
C GLN A 50 7.39 0.15 -1.08
N LYS A 51 6.85 0.85 -2.08
CA LYS A 51 7.39 2.14 -2.55
C LYS A 51 7.32 3.22 -1.46
N ALA A 52 6.22 3.27 -0.71
CA ALA A 52 6.07 4.22 0.40
C ALA A 52 7.11 3.97 1.51
N LYS A 53 7.38 2.69 1.82
CA LYS A 53 8.42 2.28 2.77
C LYS A 53 9.81 2.71 2.31
N GLU A 54 10.15 2.48 1.05
CA GLU A 54 11.44 2.87 0.47
C GLU A 54 11.65 4.39 0.53
N LYS A 55 10.66 5.18 0.10
CA LYS A 55 10.71 6.65 0.18
C LYS A 55 10.89 7.16 1.61
N THR A 56 10.22 6.52 2.57
CA THR A 56 10.35 6.84 3.99
C THR A 56 11.77 6.54 4.49
N LEU A 57 12.31 5.36 4.16
CA LEU A 57 13.66 4.97 4.52
C LEU A 57 14.71 5.94 3.95
N GLU A 58 14.58 6.32 2.68
CA GLU A 58 15.45 7.32 2.05
C GLU A 58 15.42 8.65 2.79
N SER A 59 14.22 9.12 3.15
CA SER A 59 14.03 10.37 3.89
C SER A 59 14.69 10.31 5.27
N MET A 60 14.52 9.19 5.99
CA MET A 60 15.20 8.97 7.28
C MET A 60 16.72 8.94 7.14
N ASN A 61 17.24 8.32 6.08
CA ASN A 61 18.69 8.29 5.81
C ASN A 61 19.25 9.69 5.55
N LYS A 62 18.51 10.55 4.83
CA LYS A 62 18.88 11.96 4.64
C LYS A 62 18.93 12.70 5.98
N ILE A 63 17.90 12.55 6.82
CA ILE A 63 17.86 13.17 8.15
C ILE A 63 19.03 12.72 9.03
N LYS A 64 19.36 11.41 9.03
CA LYS A 64 20.51 10.87 9.76
C LYS A 64 21.83 11.49 9.31
N LYS A 65 22.04 11.63 7.99
CA LYS A 65 23.24 12.26 7.42
C LYS A 65 23.34 13.73 7.83
N THR A 66 22.25 14.49 7.72
CA THR A 66 22.21 15.90 8.14
C THR A 66 22.50 16.05 9.63
N LYS A 67 21.90 15.21 10.48
CA LYS A 67 22.19 15.22 11.93
C LYS A 67 23.65 14.90 12.24
N ALA A 68 24.26 13.96 11.50
CA ALA A 68 25.68 13.63 11.66
C ALA A 68 26.60 14.79 11.24
N PHE A 69 26.24 15.50 10.17
CA PHE A 69 26.96 16.70 9.71
C PHE A 69 26.93 17.81 10.77
N LEU A 70 25.77 18.11 11.34
CA LEU A 70 25.61 19.16 12.36
C LEU A 70 26.26 18.86 13.72
N ARG A 71 26.70 17.62 13.96
CA ARG A 71 27.38 17.22 15.20
C ARG A 71 28.90 17.41 15.12
N ASN A 72 29.45 17.59 13.92
CA ASN A 72 30.86 17.93 13.69
C ASN A 72 31.01 19.44 13.50
#